data_AF-A0A8F0D5A9-F1
#
_entry.id   AF-A0A8F0D5A9-F1
#
_cell.length_a   1.000
_cell.length_b   1.000
_cell.length_c   1.000
_cell.angle_alpha   90.00
_cell.angle_beta   90.00
_cell.angle_gamma   90.00
#
_symmetry.space_group_name_H-M   'P 1'
#
loop_
_entity.id
_entity.type
_entity.pdbx_description
1 polymer ?
#
loop_
_entity_poly.entity_id
_entity_poly.type
_entity_poly.pdbx_seq_one_letter_code
_entity_poly.pdbx_strand_id
1 'polypeptide(L)'
;MDNEDKKEWLAEIGETIFGDHWKPALAKHLGTDDSLVRKWASGTRTIPDNLIRGLLSLAHDRANMISRHADRFARELRHEPGYERIIYMPGIKLESVRSDLYTEKRDCFDIDGRLFLLNENGTVIDIHGYETDGYGMPVLPDNITVNDLLRARQYHPGE
;
A
#
# COMPACT_ATOMS: atom_id res chain seq x y z
N MET A 1 -14.18 14.01 -17.30
CA MET A 1 -12.72 13.83 -17.31
C MET A 1 -12.26 14.13 -18.72
N ASP A 2 -11.45 15.17 -18.87
CA ASP A 2 -10.93 15.54 -20.19
C ASP A 2 -9.78 14.61 -20.60
N ASN A 3 -9.15 14.86 -21.74
CA ASN A 3 -8.07 13.99 -22.22
C ASN A 3 -6.73 14.25 -21.51
N GLU A 4 -6.53 15.41 -20.89
CA GLU A 4 -5.31 15.73 -20.14
C GLU A 4 -5.31 14.99 -18.81
N ASP A 5 -6.44 15.02 -18.09
CA ASP A 5 -6.64 14.19 -16.87
C ASP A 5 -6.31 12.71 -17.15
N LYS A 6 -6.81 12.18 -18.29
CA LYS A 6 -6.58 10.79 -18.69
C LYS A 6 -5.13 10.48 -18.98
N LYS A 7 -4.38 11.43 -19.54
CA LYS A 7 -2.95 11.24 -19.86
C LYS A 7 -2.14 11.15 -18.57
N GLU A 8 -2.44 12.03 -17.62
CA GLU A 8 -1.82 12.03 -16.30
C GLU A 8 -2.07 10.69 -15.60
N TRP A 9 -3.34 10.27 -15.50
CA TRP A 9 -3.68 9.00 -14.84
C TRP A 9 -3.10 7.78 -15.56
N LEU A 10 -3.05 7.79 -16.90
CA LEU A 10 -2.42 6.74 -17.69
C LEU A 10 -0.92 6.61 -17.36
N ALA A 11 -0.22 7.74 -17.25
CA ALA A 11 1.21 7.76 -16.93
C ALA A 11 1.45 7.32 -15.49
N GLU A 12 0.73 7.89 -14.53
CA GLU A 12 0.87 7.60 -13.11
C GLU A 12 0.60 6.12 -12.80
N ILE A 13 -0.54 5.58 -13.26
CA ILE A 13 -0.89 4.17 -13.04
C ILE A 13 0.08 3.25 -13.80
N GLY A 14 0.45 3.63 -15.03
CA GLY A 14 1.41 2.89 -15.84
C GLY A 14 2.75 2.74 -15.13
N GLU A 15 3.31 3.85 -14.66
CA GLU A 15 4.60 3.91 -13.94
C GLU A 15 4.52 3.17 -12.61
N THR A 16 3.42 3.32 -11.89
CA THR A 16 3.20 2.60 -10.62
C THR A 16 3.21 1.08 -10.81
N ILE A 17 2.58 0.57 -11.88
CA ILE A 17 2.44 -0.88 -12.10
C ILE A 17 3.68 -1.49 -12.76
N PHE A 18 4.32 -0.76 -13.68
CA PHE A 18 5.34 -1.30 -14.59
C PHE A 18 6.71 -0.60 -14.51
N GLY A 19 6.85 0.47 -13.73
CA GLY A 19 8.07 1.27 -13.61
C GLY A 19 8.36 2.13 -14.84
N ASP A 20 9.62 2.57 -14.97
CA ASP A 20 10.10 3.51 -15.99
C ASP A 20 9.77 3.10 -17.44
N HIS A 21 9.66 1.79 -17.69
CA HIS A 21 9.37 1.20 -19.01
C HIS A 21 7.90 0.81 -19.19
N TRP A 22 6.97 1.56 -18.58
CA TRP A 22 5.56 1.20 -18.55
C TRP A 22 4.86 1.13 -19.90
N LYS A 23 5.22 1.97 -20.88
CA LYS A 23 4.52 2.03 -22.18
C LYS A 23 4.56 0.70 -22.94
N PRO A 24 5.74 0.08 -23.19
CA PRO A 24 5.81 -1.22 -23.83
C PRO A 24 5.24 -2.35 -22.96
N ALA A 25 5.37 -2.27 -21.64
CA ALA A 25 4.80 -3.27 -20.73
C ALA A 25 3.25 -3.24 -20.75
N LEU A 26 2.67 -2.04 -20.77
CA LEU A 26 1.24 -1.83 -20.89
C LEU A 26 0.73 -2.27 -22.27
N ALA A 27 1.44 -1.97 -23.35
CA ALA A 27 1.09 -2.42 -24.69
C ALA A 27 0.99 -3.96 -24.75
N LYS A 28 1.99 -4.65 -24.18
CA LYS A 28 2.00 -6.11 -24.03
C LYS A 28 0.82 -6.61 -23.18
N HIS A 29 0.50 -5.94 -22.07
CA HIS A 29 -0.61 -6.32 -21.21
C HIS A 29 -1.98 -6.17 -21.91
N LEU A 30 -2.16 -5.07 -22.65
CA LEU A 30 -3.40 -4.78 -23.39
C LEU A 30 -3.52 -5.58 -24.69
N GLY A 31 -2.46 -6.27 -25.12
CA GLY A 31 -2.42 -6.94 -26.43
C GLY A 31 -2.50 -5.95 -27.61
N THR A 32 -1.90 -4.77 -27.46
CA THR A 32 -1.93 -3.70 -28.48
C THR A 32 -0.52 -3.25 -28.88
N ASP A 33 -0.45 -2.35 -29.85
CA ASP A 33 0.81 -1.84 -30.38
C ASP A 33 1.40 -0.74 -29.46
N ASP A 34 2.71 -0.76 -29.24
CA ASP A 34 3.43 0.24 -28.42
C ASP A 34 3.25 1.67 -28.97
N SER A 35 3.14 1.83 -30.30
CA SER A 35 2.83 3.12 -30.94
C SER A 35 1.49 3.67 -30.48
N LEU A 36 0.48 2.81 -30.25
CA LEU A 36 -0.83 3.26 -29.79
C LEU A 36 -0.76 3.81 -28.36
N VAL A 37 -0.06 3.10 -27.46
CA VAL A 37 0.16 3.57 -26.08
C VAL A 37 0.95 4.87 -26.05
N ARG A 38 1.98 5.01 -26.90
CA ARG A 38 2.74 6.27 -27.03
C ARG A 38 1.88 7.43 -27.53
N LYS A 39 0.97 7.17 -28.49
CA LYS A 39 0.06 8.19 -29.02
C LYS A 39 -0.95 8.66 -27.96
N TRP A 40 -1.42 7.73 -27.13
CA TRP A 40 -2.22 8.07 -25.95
C TRP A 40 -1.43 8.91 -24.96
N ALA A 41 -0.23 8.46 -24.57
CA ALA A 41 0.62 9.17 -23.61
C ALA A 41 1.01 10.58 -24.09
N SER A 42 1.23 10.78 -25.40
CA SER A 42 1.54 12.10 -25.96
C SER A 42 0.30 12.99 -26.18
N GLY A 43 -0.91 12.45 -26.06
CA GLY A 43 -2.15 13.16 -26.36
C GLY A 43 -2.46 13.30 -27.85
N THR A 44 -1.61 12.76 -28.74
CA THR A 44 -1.88 12.75 -30.19
C THR A 44 -3.08 11.89 -30.58
N ARG A 45 -3.55 11.02 -29.68
CA ARG A 45 -4.80 10.28 -29.81
C ARG A 45 -5.59 10.33 -28.51
N THR A 46 -6.90 10.53 -28.62
CA THR A 46 -7.82 10.50 -27.47
C THR A 46 -7.78 9.13 -26.78
N ILE A 47 -7.73 9.18 -25.45
CA ILE A 47 -7.75 7.99 -24.59
C ILE A 47 -9.21 7.52 -24.38
N PRO A 48 -9.53 6.26 -24.72
CA PRO A 48 -10.86 5.69 -24.47
C PRO A 48 -11.18 5.61 -22.97
N ASP A 49 -12.42 5.92 -22.57
CA ASP A 49 -12.85 5.87 -21.16
C ASP A 49 -12.73 4.46 -20.55
N ASN A 50 -13.04 3.44 -21.34
CA ASN A 50 -12.94 2.05 -20.91
C ASN A 50 -11.48 1.63 -20.66
N LEU A 51 -10.50 2.26 -21.30
CA LEU A 51 -9.09 2.00 -21.02
C LEU A 51 -8.72 2.43 -19.60
N ILE A 52 -9.13 3.64 -19.20
CA ILE A 52 -8.87 4.14 -17.85
C ILE A 52 -9.54 3.25 -16.80
N ARG A 53 -10.80 2.87 -17.00
CA ARG A 53 -11.47 1.92 -16.11
C ARG A 53 -10.74 0.57 -16.04
N GLY A 54 -10.23 0.08 -17.16
CA GLY A 54 -9.43 -1.14 -17.22
C GLY A 54 -8.10 -1.03 -16.45
N LEU A 55 -7.45 0.13 -16.51
CA LEU A 55 -6.22 0.40 -15.75
C LEU A 55 -6.48 0.42 -14.24
N LEU A 56 -7.60 0.98 -13.80
CA LEU A 56 -8.00 0.94 -12.38
C LEU A 56 -8.22 -0.51 -11.92
N SER A 57 -8.93 -1.32 -12.71
CA SER A 57 -9.08 -2.75 -12.41
C SER A 57 -7.73 -3.47 -12.33
N LEU A 58 -6.82 -3.20 -13.27
CA LEU A 58 -5.47 -3.75 -13.24
C LEU A 58 -4.69 -3.31 -11.99
N ALA A 59 -4.78 -2.05 -11.58
CA ALA A 59 -4.12 -1.53 -10.39
C ALA A 59 -4.60 -2.28 -9.13
N HIS A 60 -5.92 -2.45 -8.97
CA HIS A 60 -6.48 -3.23 -7.87
C HIS A 60 -6.04 -4.70 -7.90
N ASP A 61 -6.01 -5.33 -9.07
CA ASP A 61 -5.54 -6.71 -9.21
C ASP A 61 -4.06 -6.86 -8.81
N ARG A 62 -3.22 -5.90 -9.20
CA ARG A 62 -1.79 -5.88 -8.85
C ARG A 62 -1.57 -5.63 -7.37
N ALA A 63 -2.27 -4.66 -6.78
CA ALA A 63 -2.26 -4.43 -5.34
C ALA A 63 -2.66 -5.70 -4.57
N ASN A 64 -3.77 -6.32 -4.96
CA ASN A 64 -4.24 -7.57 -4.34
C ASN A 64 -3.22 -8.71 -4.48
N MET A 65 -2.55 -8.84 -5.62
CA MET A 65 -1.50 -9.84 -5.82
C MET A 65 -0.30 -9.60 -4.89
N ILE A 66 0.15 -8.35 -4.79
CA ILE A 66 1.26 -7.96 -3.89
C ILE A 66 0.87 -8.23 -2.44
N SER A 67 -0.30 -7.79 -1.99
CA SER A 67 -0.78 -8.04 -0.62
C SER A 67 -0.85 -9.52 -0.28
N ARG A 68 -1.37 -10.37 -1.19
CA ARG A 68 -1.40 -11.83 -0.97
C ARG A 68 0.00 -12.44 -0.85
N HIS A 69 0.98 -11.94 -1.61
CA HIS A 69 2.36 -12.41 -1.51
C HIS A 69 3.00 -11.96 -0.20
N ALA A 70 2.83 -10.69 0.19
CA ALA A 70 3.29 -10.17 1.47
C ALA A 70 2.72 -10.99 2.64
N ASP A 71 1.41 -11.23 2.64
CA ASP A 71 0.75 -12.04 3.67
C ASP A 71 1.27 -13.48 3.74
N ARG A 72 1.56 -14.09 2.59
CA ARG A 72 2.16 -15.42 2.55
C ARG A 72 3.56 -15.41 3.13
N PHE A 73 4.41 -14.49 2.69
CA PHE A 73 5.78 -14.40 3.17
C PHE A 73 5.84 -14.08 4.66
N ALA A 74 4.98 -13.22 5.17
CA ALA A 74 4.86 -12.95 6.60
C ALA A 74 4.52 -14.23 7.40
N ARG A 75 3.57 -15.05 6.93
CA ARG A 75 3.25 -16.33 7.58
C ARG A 75 4.42 -17.31 7.55
N GLU A 76 5.17 -17.36 6.47
CA GLU A 76 6.36 -18.22 6.35
C GLU A 76 7.46 -17.74 7.31
N LEU A 77 7.75 -16.43 7.33
CA LEU A 77 8.76 -15.83 8.19
C LEU A 77 8.47 -16.01 9.69
N ARG A 78 7.20 -16.07 10.12
CA ARG A 78 6.84 -16.33 11.53
C ARG A 78 7.43 -17.59 12.12
N HIS A 79 7.79 -18.56 11.28
CA HIS A 79 8.36 -19.83 11.71
C HIS A 79 9.89 -19.82 11.73
N GLU A 80 10.52 -18.75 11.26
CA GLU A 80 11.97 -18.63 11.24
C GLU A 80 12.54 -18.28 12.62
N PRO A 81 13.69 -18.86 13.02
CA PRO A 81 14.35 -18.53 14.27
C PRO A 81 14.70 -17.04 14.36
N GLY A 82 14.35 -16.40 15.48
CA GLY A 82 14.65 -14.99 15.73
C GLY A 82 13.69 -14.01 15.06
N TYR A 83 12.60 -14.49 14.43
CA TYR A 83 11.57 -13.61 13.91
C TYR A 83 10.92 -12.77 15.00
N GLU A 84 11.04 -11.45 14.88
CA GLU A 84 10.36 -10.49 15.75
C GLU A 84 9.03 -10.09 15.12
N ARG A 85 7.94 -10.40 15.82
CA ARG A 85 6.59 -10.20 15.30
C ARG A 85 6.13 -8.75 15.33
N ILE A 86 6.67 -7.95 16.26
CA ILE A 86 6.28 -6.55 16.48
C ILE A 86 7.55 -5.71 16.43
N ILE A 87 7.65 -4.80 15.48
CA ILE A 87 8.78 -3.90 15.34
C ILE A 87 8.27 -2.46 15.52
N TYR A 88 8.83 -1.73 16.48
CA TYR A 88 8.56 -0.30 16.63
C TYR A 88 9.27 0.51 15.54
N MET A 89 8.55 1.41 14.88
CA MET A 89 9.02 2.17 13.72
C MET A 89 8.93 3.69 13.93
N PRO A 90 9.81 4.29 14.75
CA PRO A 90 9.74 5.72 15.09
C PRO A 90 9.99 6.67 13.91
N GLY A 91 10.64 6.19 12.84
CA GLY A 91 11.05 7.00 11.69
C GLY A 91 10.05 7.09 10.53
N ILE A 92 8.89 6.41 10.62
CA ILE A 92 7.89 6.44 9.55
C ILE A 92 7.24 7.84 9.49
N LYS A 93 7.36 8.50 8.34
CA LYS A 93 6.61 9.73 8.05
C LYS A 93 5.20 9.38 7.58
N LEU A 94 4.22 9.45 8.46
CA LEU A 94 2.83 9.04 8.15
C LEU A 94 2.23 9.81 6.97
N GLU A 95 2.60 11.07 6.78
CA GLU A 95 2.19 11.87 5.61
C GLU A 95 2.54 11.23 4.25
N SER A 96 3.61 10.43 4.20
CA SER A 96 4.04 9.69 3.00
C SER A 96 3.31 8.37 2.78
N VAL A 97 2.57 7.90 3.81
CA VAL A 97 1.82 6.64 3.78
C VAL A 97 0.32 6.91 3.69
N ARG A 98 -0.18 7.86 4.48
CA ARG A 98 -1.57 8.37 4.52
C ARG A 98 -1.58 9.81 5.06
N SER A 99 -1.71 10.78 4.16
CA SER A 99 -1.70 12.21 4.50
C SER A 99 -2.84 12.65 5.42
N ASP A 100 -3.98 11.97 5.36
CA ASP A 100 -5.15 12.23 6.20
C ASP A 100 -5.03 11.69 7.64
N LEU A 101 -4.07 10.80 7.90
CA LEU A 101 -3.81 10.24 9.23
C LEU A 101 -2.71 11.00 10.03
N TYR A 102 -2.13 12.07 9.46
CA TYR A 102 -1.00 12.82 10.04
C TYR A 102 -1.38 13.83 11.13
N THR A 103 -2.66 13.97 11.47
CA THR A 103 -3.13 15.05 12.36
C THR A 103 -2.74 14.88 13.83
N GLU A 104 -2.24 13.71 14.23
CA GLU A 104 -1.89 13.40 15.63
C GLU A 104 -0.55 12.63 15.70
N LYS A 105 0.19 12.82 16.79
CA LYS A 105 1.40 12.04 17.05
C LYS A 105 1.01 10.59 17.35
N ARG A 106 1.50 9.66 16.53
CA ARG A 106 1.19 8.22 16.66
C ARG A 106 2.47 7.41 16.64
N ASP A 107 2.51 6.39 17.48
CA ASP A 107 3.57 5.40 17.43
C ASP A 107 3.25 4.37 16.35
N CYS A 108 4.18 4.17 15.43
CA CYS A 108 4.01 3.25 14.32
C CYS A 108 4.69 1.91 14.63
N PHE A 109 4.01 0.83 14.29
CA PHE A 109 4.49 -0.53 14.48
C PHE A 109 4.31 -1.32 13.19
N ASP A 110 5.33 -2.08 12.80
CA ASP A 110 5.15 -3.22 11.91
C ASP A 110 4.74 -4.42 12.75
N ILE A 111 3.62 -5.05 12.39
CA ILE A 111 3.21 -6.34 12.92
C ILE A 111 3.02 -7.27 11.74
N ASP A 112 3.87 -8.28 11.63
CA ASP A 112 3.82 -9.26 10.56
C ASP A 112 3.87 -8.66 9.14
N GLY A 113 4.65 -7.60 8.93
CA GLY A 113 4.80 -6.90 7.65
C GLY A 113 3.68 -5.89 7.35
N ARG A 114 2.81 -5.59 8.32
CA ARG A 114 1.70 -4.63 8.18
C ARG A 114 1.84 -3.51 9.19
N LEU A 115 1.50 -2.29 8.77
CA LEU A 115 1.59 -1.11 9.63
C LEU A 115 0.34 -0.94 10.50
N PHE A 116 0.57 -0.70 11.78
CA PHE A 116 -0.42 -0.36 12.79
C PHE A 116 0.01 0.89 13.53
N LEU A 117 -0.95 1.72 13.92
CA LEU A 117 -0.71 3.00 14.57
C LEU A 117 -1.37 3.01 15.94
N LEU A 118 -0.58 3.24 16.98
CA LEU A 118 -1.06 3.44 18.34
C LEU A 118 -1.31 4.93 18.59
N ASN A 119 -2.55 5.25 18.95
CA ASN A 119 -2.96 6.59 19.34
C ASN A 119 -2.60 6.87 20.80
N GLU A 120 -2.50 8.16 21.16
CA GLU A 120 -2.20 8.58 22.54
C GLU A 120 -3.24 8.11 23.56
N ASN A 121 -4.50 7.97 23.13
CA ASN A 121 -5.60 7.45 23.97
C ASN A 121 -5.56 5.92 24.16
N GLY A 122 -4.59 5.23 23.54
CA GLY A 122 -4.39 3.79 23.65
C GLY A 122 -5.14 2.95 22.62
N THR A 123 -5.91 3.53 21.68
CA THR A 123 -6.52 2.78 20.58
C THR A 123 -5.51 2.51 19.47
N VAL A 124 -5.74 1.44 18.70
CA VAL A 124 -4.90 1.06 17.56
C VAL A 124 -5.74 1.10 16.30
N ILE A 125 -5.19 1.70 15.25
CA ILE A 125 -5.76 1.63 13.90
C ILE A 125 -4.82 0.88 12.95
N ASP A 126 -5.38 0.31 11.90
CA ASP A 126 -4.63 -0.14 10.74
C ASP A 126 -4.21 1.03 9.83
N ILE A 127 -3.49 0.74 8.76
CA ILE A 127 -3.08 1.77 7.79
C ILE A 127 -4.27 2.36 6.99
N HIS A 128 -5.44 1.74 7.07
CA HIS A 128 -6.64 2.26 6.44
C HIS A 128 -7.39 3.28 7.30
N GLY A 129 -7.09 3.35 8.61
CA GLY A 129 -7.74 4.25 9.55
C GLY A 129 -8.77 3.57 10.44
N TYR A 130 -8.89 2.24 10.38
CA TYR A 130 -9.93 1.50 11.11
C TYR A 130 -9.41 0.97 12.44
N GLU A 131 -10.20 1.14 13.51
CA GLU A 131 -9.94 0.50 14.82
C GLU A 131 -10.42 -0.95 14.87
N THR A 132 -11.37 -1.29 14.00
CA THR A 132 -11.94 -2.63 13.89
C THR A 132 -11.94 -3.15 12.46
N ASP A 133 -11.92 -4.47 12.31
CA ASP A 133 -12.10 -5.13 11.03
C ASP A 133 -13.56 -5.10 10.54
N GLY A 134 -13.83 -5.72 9.39
CA GLY A 134 -15.18 -5.81 8.82
C GLY A 134 -16.21 -6.58 9.66
N TYR A 135 -15.78 -7.27 10.73
CA TYR A 135 -16.62 -7.98 11.66
C TYR A 135 -16.76 -7.25 13.00
N GLY A 136 -16.15 -6.08 13.15
CA GLY A 136 -16.17 -5.30 14.39
C GLY A 136 -15.17 -5.79 15.45
N MET A 137 -14.25 -6.70 15.10
CA MET A 137 -13.17 -7.13 15.99
C MET A 137 -12.02 -6.13 15.93
N PRO A 138 -11.22 -5.95 17.00
CA PRO A 138 -10.05 -5.06 16.96
C PRO A 138 -9.13 -5.40 15.77
N VAL A 139 -8.56 -4.38 15.12
CA VAL A 139 -7.64 -4.59 13.98
C VAL A 139 -6.35 -5.31 14.33
N LEU A 140 -5.98 -5.34 15.62
CA LEU A 140 -4.78 -6.03 16.06
C LEU A 140 -4.86 -7.54 15.73
N PRO A 141 -3.78 -8.14 15.17
CA PRO A 141 -3.75 -9.57 14.91
C PRO A 141 -3.91 -10.40 16.19
N ASP A 142 -4.40 -11.63 16.04
CA ASP A 142 -4.63 -12.55 17.16
C ASP A 142 -3.44 -12.64 18.12
N ASN A 143 -3.78 -12.60 19.40
CA ASN A 143 -2.86 -12.67 20.55
C ASN A 143 -1.86 -11.51 20.67
N ILE A 144 -2.04 -10.41 19.92
CA ILE A 144 -1.29 -9.17 20.14
C ILE A 144 -2.14 -8.18 20.93
N THR A 145 -1.53 -7.56 21.92
CA THR A 145 -2.16 -6.53 22.76
C THR A 145 -1.41 -5.20 22.66
N VAL A 146 -2.07 -4.12 23.09
CA VAL A 146 -1.42 -2.79 23.21
C VAL A 146 -0.19 -2.85 24.13
N ASN A 147 -0.22 -3.69 25.18
CA ASN A 147 0.94 -3.85 26.06
C ASN A 147 2.15 -4.46 25.36
N ASP A 148 1.93 -5.32 24.36
CA ASP A 148 3.02 -5.88 23.56
C ASP A 148 3.66 -4.80 22.68
N LEU A 149 2.86 -3.88 22.12
CA LEU A 149 3.36 -2.71 21.39
C LEU A 149 4.18 -1.79 22.31
N LEU A 150 3.67 -1.49 23.50
CA LEU A 150 4.36 -0.64 24.47
C LEU A 150 5.69 -1.25 24.92
N ARG A 151 5.76 -2.58 25.04
CA ARG A 151 7.02 -3.30 25.30
C ARG A 151 7.97 -3.18 24.11
N ALA A 152 7.52 -3.43 22.89
CA ALA A 152 8.36 -3.30 21.69
C ALA A 152 8.96 -1.88 21.58
N ARG A 153 8.16 -0.85 21.87
CA ARG A 153 8.62 0.55 21.93
C ARG A 153 9.71 0.78 22.98
N GLN A 154 9.63 0.13 24.14
CA GLN A 154 10.63 0.23 25.21
C GLN A 154 11.93 -0.53 24.90
N TYR A 155 11.81 -1.67 24.22
CA TYR A 155 12.93 -2.53 23.82
C TYR A 155 13.59 -2.12 22.51
N HIS A 156 13.12 -1.05 21.87
CA HIS A 156 13.88 -0.35 20.86
C HIS A 156 14.83 0.61 21.59
N PRO A 157 16.08 0.23 21.95
CA PRO A 157 17.05 1.22 22.36
C PRO A 157 17.11 2.24 21.23
N GLY A 158 16.88 3.51 21.56
CA GLY A 158 17.22 4.59 20.64
C GLY A 158 18.66 4.39 20.18
N GLU A 159 18.88 4.59 18.89
CA GLU A 159 20.23 4.81 18.36
C GLU A 159 21.08 5.70 19.28
#